data_AF-A0AA43DLI0-F1
#
_entry.id   AF-A0AA43DLI0-F1
#
_cell.length_a   1.000
_cell.length_b   1.000
_cell.length_c   1.000
_cell.angle_alpha   90.00
_cell.angle_beta   90.00
_cell.angle_gamma   90.00
#
_symmetry.space_group_name_H-M   'P 1'
#
loop_
_entity.id
_entity.type
_entity.pdbx_description
1 polymer ?
#
loop_
_entity_poly.entity_id
_entity_poly.type
_entity_poly.pdbx_seq_one_letter_code
_entity_poly.pdbx_strand_id
1 'polypeptide(L)'
;MILRRGRFKDVVDRQLELFALDDASLIAEAEEADAAWTNASADDSEELFGDYQLVVDAIGERLYDLRETYAAALDEQRADEYRTAFDRASLKRFRRYAAFLEEHR
;
A
#
# COMPACT_ATOMS: atom_id res chain seq x y z
N MET A 1 7.92 -28.36 7.73
CA MET A 1 8.84 -27.30 7.26
C MET A 1 8.64 -26.06 8.12
N ILE A 2 9.66 -25.62 8.84
CA ILE A 2 9.60 -24.37 9.62
C ILE A 2 9.78 -23.24 8.60
N LEU A 3 8.71 -22.53 8.24
CA LEU A 3 8.83 -21.29 7.48
C LEU A 3 9.65 -20.32 8.35
N ARG A 4 10.89 -20.05 7.96
CA ARG A 4 11.69 -18.96 8.54
C ARG A 4 10.86 -17.68 8.41
N ARG A 5 10.36 -17.16 9.54
CA ARG A 5 9.78 -15.81 9.57
C ARG A 5 10.86 -14.87 9.04
N GLY A 6 10.55 -14.13 7.97
CA GLY A 6 11.49 -13.15 7.42
C GLY A 6 11.90 -12.16 8.51
N ARG A 7 13.16 -11.71 8.50
CA ARG A 7 13.75 -10.83 9.54
C ARG A 7 12.87 -9.62 9.88
N PHE A 8 12.19 -9.05 8.89
CA PHE A 8 11.35 -7.87 9.05
C PHE A 8 9.85 -8.16 9.15
N LYS A 9 9.44 -9.44 9.15
CA LYS A 9 8.02 -9.81 9.08
C LYS A 9 7.22 -9.12 10.18
N ASP A 10 7.67 -9.23 11.43
CA ASP A 10 6.88 -8.75 12.56
C ASP A 10 6.85 -7.20 12.64
N VAL A 11 7.91 -6.51 12.23
CA VAL A 11 7.91 -5.03 12.16
C VAL A 11 7.04 -4.52 11.02
N VAL A 12 7.15 -5.11 9.83
CA VAL A 12 6.33 -4.75 8.67
C VAL A 12 4.85 -5.00 8.97
N ASP A 13 4.52 -6.16 9.55
CA ASP A 13 3.13 -6.44 9.93
C ASP A 13 2.58 -5.39 10.89
N ARG A 14 3.37 -4.94 11.87
CA ARG A 14 2.94 -3.91 12.81
C ARG A 14 2.81 -2.53 12.16
N GLN A 15 3.73 -2.17 11.26
CA GLN A 15 3.67 -0.92 10.51
C GLN A 15 2.41 -0.86 9.62
N LEU A 16 2.09 -1.94 8.92
CA LEU A 16 0.90 -2.01 8.07
C LEU A 16 -0.40 -2.09 8.89
N GLU A 17 -0.34 -2.65 10.11
CA GLU A 17 -1.46 -2.59 11.05
C GLU A 17 -1.70 -1.15 11.53
N LEU A 18 -0.64 -0.41 11.88
CA LEU A 18 -0.75 0.99 12.27
C LEU A 18 -1.26 1.86 11.13
N PHE A 19 -0.71 1.70 9.93
CA PHE A 19 -1.21 2.37 8.73
C PHE A 19 -2.71 2.10 8.52
N ALA A 20 -3.15 0.84 8.64
CA ALA A 20 -4.56 0.51 8.46
C ALA A 20 -5.49 1.11 9.53
N LEU A 21 -4.95 1.45 10.71
CA LEU A 21 -5.70 2.12 11.77
C LEU A 21 -5.70 3.64 11.59
N ASP A 22 -4.53 4.21 11.29
CA ASP A 22 -4.34 5.66 11.18
C ASP A 22 -4.96 6.23 9.90
N ASP A 23 -4.84 5.49 8.78
CA ASP A 23 -5.35 5.87 7.46
C ASP A 23 -6.64 5.08 7.11
N ALA A 24 -7.40 4.62 8.11
CA ALA A 24 -8.63 3.83 7.93
C ALA A 24 -9.69 4.55 7.07
N SER A 25 -9.82 5.88 7.20
CA SER A 25 -10.75 6.67 6.39
C SER A 25 -10.34 6.71 4.93
N LEU A 26 -9.04 6.79 4.63
CA LEU A 26 -8.51 6.80 3.28
C LEU A 26 -8.71 5.44 2.60
N ILE A 27 -8.55 4.34 3.36
CA ILE A 27 -8.86 3.00 2.87
C ILE A 27 -10.36 2.85 2.56
N ALA A 28 -11.23 3.36 3.43
CA ALA A 28 -12.68 3.34 3.20
C ALA A 28 -13.06 4.17 1.95
N GLU A 29 -12.43 5.34 1.76
CA GLU A 29 -12.62 6.17 0.57
C GLU A 29 -12.21 5.43 -0.71
N ALA A 30 -11.12 4.66 -0.69
CA ALA A 30 -10.71 3.85 -1.84
C ALA A 30 -11.73 2.74 -2.16
N GLU A 31 -12.31 2.12 -1.13
CA GLU A 31 -13.37 1.12 -1.29
C GLU A 31 -14.66 1.74 -1.86
N GLU A 32 -15.01 2.95 -1.43
CA GLU A 32 -16.16 3.70 -1.95
C GLU A 32 -15.96 4.12 -3.40
N ALA A 33 -14.78 4.67 -3.74
CA ALA A 33 -14.44 5.08 -5.10
C ALA A 33 -14.38 3.89 -6.06
N ASP A 34 -13.81 2.76 -5.63
CA ASP A 34 -13.81 1.53 -6.42
C ASP A 34 -15.23 0.99 -6.66
N ALA A 35 -16.09 1.04 -5.65
CA ALA A 35 -17.48 0.63 -5.78
C ALA A 35 -18.24 1.57 -6.72
N ALA A 36 -18.02 2.89 -6.64
CA ALA A 36 -18.62 3.87 -7.54
C ALA A 36 -18.20 3.62 -8.99
N TRP A 37 -16.91 3.46 -9.25
CA TRP A 37 -16.38 3.15 -10.58
C TRP A 37 -16.90 1.81 -11.11
N THR A 38 -16.91 0.75 -10.29
CA THR A 38 -17.39 -0.58 -10.68
C THR A 38 -18.87 -0.56 -11.10
N ASN A 39 -19.67 0.33 -10.51
CA ASN A 39 -21.10 0.49 -10.82
C ASN A 39 -21.39 1.64 -11.79
N ALA A 40 -20.35 2.29 -12.33
CA ALA A 40 -20.49 3.44 -13.20
C ALA A 40 -21.23 3.08 -14.50
N SER A 41 -21.97 4.06 -15.02
CA SER A 41 -22.41 4.04 -16.40
C SER A 41 -21.20 4.20 -17.33
N ALA A 42 -21.37 3.89 -18.63
CA ALA A 42 -20.29 4.11 -19.60
C ALA A 42 -19.87 5.58 -19.70
N ASP A 43 -20.80 6.51 -19.48
CA ASP A 43 -20.57 7.95 -19.60
C ASP A 43 -19.81 8.51 -18.39
N ASP A 44 -20.00 7.93 -17.19
CA ASP A 44 -19.36 8.38 -15.95
C ASP A 44 -18.09 7.60 -15.59
N SER A 45 -17.79 6.52 -16.32
CA SER A 45 -16.72 5.56 -15.98
C SER A 45 -15.33 6.19 -15.95
N GLU A 46 -15.04 7.15 -16.84
CA GLU A 46 -13.73 7.82 -16.90
C GLU A 46 -13.51 8.77 -15.72
N GLU A 47 -14.52 9.57 -15.37
CA GLU A 47 -14.47 10.49 -14.22
C GLU A 47 -14.29 9.70 -12.92
N LEU A 48 -15.12 8.68 -12.70
CA LEU A 48 -15.06 7.85 -11.50
C LEU A 48 -13.78 7.01 -11.41
N PHE A 49 -13.22 6.61 -12.55
CA PHE A 49 -11.90 6.00 -12.57
C PHE A 49 -10.81 6.99 -12.14
N GLY A 50 -10.90 8.25 -12.59
CA GLY A 50 -10.00 9.32 -12.16
C GLY A 50 -10.05 9.53 -10.65
N ASP A 51 -11.25 9.62 -10.08
CA ASP A 51 -11.45 9.73 -8.63
C ASP A 51 -10.85 8.54 -7.88
N TYR A 52 -11.10 7.32 -8.36
CA TYR A 52 -10.51 6.11 -7.80
C TYR A 52 -8.97 6.13 -7.84
N GLN A 53 -8.37 6.55 -8.97
CA GLN A 53 -6.91 6.64 -9.09
C GLN A 53 -6.31 7.64 -8.11
N LEU A 54 -6.94 8.81 -7.91
CA LEU A 54 -6.45 9.80 -6.94
C LEU A 54 -6.33 9.24 -5.52
N VAL A 55 -7.31 8.45 -5.09
CA VAL A 55 -7.30 7.85 -3.75
C VAL A 55 -6.26 6.71 -3.67
N VAL A 56 -6.14 5.91 -4.73
CA VAL A 56 -5.11 4.86 -4.82
C VAL A 56 -3.70 5.43 -4.75
N ASP A 57 -3.43 6.52 -5.47
CA ASP A 57 -2.14 7.21 -5.46
C ASP A 57 -1.84 7.76 -4.06
N ALA A 58 -2.83 8.38 -3.40
CA ALA A 58 -2.66 8.86 -2.03
C ALA A 58 -2.30 7.72 -1.04
N ILE A 59 -2.93 6.55 -1.15
CA ILE A 59 -2.56 5.37 -0.35
C ILE A 59 -1.14 4.91 -0.68
N GLY A 60 -0.80 4.86 -1.97
CA GLY A 60 0.51 4.50 -2.48
C GLY A 60 1.64 5.37 -1.92
N GLU A 61 1.47 6.69 -1.98
CA GLU A 61 2.40 7.68 -1.45
C GLU A 61 2.60 7.52 0.06
N ARG A 62 1.51 7.35 0.83
CA ARG A 62 1.59 7.16 2.28
C ARG A 62 2.35 5.88 2.66
N LEU A 63 2.13 4.79 1.93
CA LEU A 63 2.86 3.54 2.11
C LEU A 63 4.33 3.67 1.72
N TYR A 64 4.62 4.40 0.64
CA TYR A 64 5.98 4.68 0.18
C TYR A 64 6.75 5.49 1.22
N ASP A 65 6.16 6.57 1.73
CA ASP A 65 6.76 7.42 2.77
C ASP A 65 7.05 6.63 4.04
N LEU A 66 6.11 5.78 4.48
CA LEU A 66 6.29 4.91 5.64
C LEU A 66 7.46 3.93 5.42
N ARG A 67 7.56 3.34 4.22
CA ARG A 67 8.65 2.44 3.84
C ARG A 67 9.98 3.17 3.87
N GLU A 68 10.11 4.26 3.13
CA GLU A 68 11.40 4.96 2.98
C GLU A 68 11.86 5.62 4.28
N THR A 69 10.93 6.13 5.10
CA THR A 69 11.26 6.68 6.42
C THR A 69 11.98 5.66 7.30
N TYR A 70 11.50 4.41 7.34
CA TYR A 70 12.15 3.36 8.13
C TYR A 70 13.42 2.84 7.45
N ALA A 71 13.41 2.69 6.12
CA ALA A 71 14.56 2.24 5.35
C ALA A 71 15.77 3.17 5.50
N ALA A 72 15.53 4.49 5.56
CA ALA A 72 16.57 5.50 5.74
C ALA A 72 17.36 5.37 7.07
N ALA A 73 16.80 4.69 8.06
CA ALA A 73 17.47 4.43 9.34
C ALA A 73 18.35 3.15 9.32
N LEU A 74 18.33 2.38 8.24
CA LEU A 74 19.05 1.13 8.09
C LEU A 74 20.31 1.31 7.22
N ASP A 75 21.26 0.39 7.36
CA ASP A 75 22.30 0.23 6.34
C ASP A 75 21.70 -0.26 5.02
N GLU A 76 22.38 0.03 3.91
CA GLU A 76 21.90 -0.21 2.54
C GLU A 76 21.41 -1.65 2.33
N GLN A 77 22.20 -2.65 2.74
CA GLN A 77 21.82 -4.05 2.60
C GLN A 77 20.53 -4.36 3.40
N ARG A 78 20.43 -3.86 4.63
CA ARG A 78 19.23 -4.06 5.44
C ARG A 78 18.02 -3.31 4.91
N ALA A 79 18.21 -2.12 4.35
CA ALA A 79 17.17 -1.31 3.74
C ALA A 79 16.51 -2.07 2.57
N ASP A 80 17.29 -2.68 1.68
CA ASP A 80 16.76 -3.40 0.52
C ASP A 80 15.98 -4.66 0.91
N GLU A 81 16.50 -5.41 1.89
CA GLU A 81 15.79 -6.55 2.48
C GLU A 81 14.46 -6.12 3.13
N TYR A 82 14.43 -4.93 3.74
CA TYR A 82 13.23 -4.37 4.36
C TYR A 82 12.22 -3.92 3.30
N ARG A 83 12.64 -3.15 2.28
CA ARG A 83 11.78 -2.69 1.16
C ARG A 83 11.08 -3.87 0.51
N THR A 84 11.83 -4.93 0.17
CA THR A 84 11.28 -6.15 -0.42
C THR A 84 10.26 -6.83 0.50
N ALA A 85 10.51 -6.85 1.82
CA ALA A 85 9.56 -7.43 2.77
C ALA A 85 8.29 -6.58 2.90
N PHE A 86 8.45 -5.26 2.92
CA PHE A 86 7.37 -4.28 3.00
C PHE A 86 6.48 -4.35 1.77
N ASP A 87 7.03 -4.22 0.56
CA ASP A 87 6.28 -4.25 -0.70
C ASP A 87 5.45 -5.52 -0.82
N ARG A 88 6.04 -6.69 -0.53
CA ARG A 88 5.34 -7.97 -0.55
C ARG A 88 4.18 -8.02 0.46
N ALA A 89 4.36 -7.46 1.65
CA ALA A 89 3.33 -7.46 2.67
C ALA A 89 2.20 -6.46 2.34
N SER A 90 2.55 -5.28 1.84
CA SER A 90 1.62 -4.24 1.38
C SER A 90 0.75 -4.75 0.23
N LEU A 91 1.35 -5.33 -0.81
CA LEU A 91 0.61 -5.94 -1.93
C LEU A 91 -0.31 -7.08 -1.47
N LYS A 92 0.12 -7.88 -0.49
CA LYS A 92 -0.73 -8.94 0.06
C LYS A 92 -1.94 -8.38 0.82
N ARG A 93 -1.75 -7.28 1.56
CA ARG A 93 -2.76 -6.74 2.47
C ARG A 93 -3.75 -5.81 1.76
N PHE A 94 -3.25 -4.88 0.95
CA PHE A 94 -4.04 -3.82 0.31
C PHE A 94 -4.28 -4.07 -1.18
N ARG A 95 -3.65 -5.10 -1.76
CA ARG A 95 -3.82 -5.53 -3.15
C ARG A 95 -3.66 -4.37 -4.13
N ARG A 96 -4.74 -4.05 -4.87
CA ARG A 96 -4.78 -3.03 -5.93
C ARG A 96 -4.47 -1.62 -5.43
N TYR A 97 -4.66 -1.33 -4.14
CA TYR A 97 -4.33 0.00 -3.57
C TYR A 97 -2.82 0.17 -3.33
N ALA A 98 -2.03 -0.89 -3.44
CA ALA A 98 -0.57 -0.84 -3.26
C ALA A 98 0.19 -0.94 -4.60
N ALA A 99 -0.49 -0.83 -5.75
CA ALA A 99 0.13 -0.94 -7.07
C ALA A 99 1.21 0.14 -7.30
N PHE A 100 1.02 1.35 -6.76
CA PHE A 100 1.99 2.45 -6.78
C PHE A 100 3.39 2.06 -6.29
N LEU A 101 3.48 1.15 -5.31
CA LEU A 101 4.76 0.67 -4.78
C LEU A 101 5.55 -0.17 -5.78
N GLU A 102 4.88 -0.84 -6.72
CA GLU A 102 5.55 -1.62 -7.77
C GLU A 102 6.23 -0.72 -8.80
N GLU A 103 5.70 0.49 -9.01
CA GLU A 103 6.27 1.51 -9.90
C GLU A 103 7.51 2.18 -9.29
N HIS A 104 7.62 2.18 -7.96
CA HIS A 104 8.66 2.88 -7.18
C HIS A 104 9.55 1.94 -6.35
N ARG A 105 9.91 0.79 -6.92
CA ARG A 105 10.71 -0.26 -6.27
C ARG A 105 12.21 -0.02 -6.30
#